data_AF-B3SGD8-F1
#
_entry.id   AF-B3SGD8-F1
#
_cell.length_a   1.000
_cell.length_b   1.000
_cell.length_c   1.000
_cell.angle_alpha   90.00
_cell.angle_beta   90.00
_cell.angle_gamma   90.00
#
_symmetry.space_group_name_H-M   'P 1'
#
loop_
_entity.id
_entity.type
_entity.pdbx_description
1 polymer ?
#
loop_
_entity_poly.entity_id
_entity_poly.type
_entity_poly.pdbx_seq_one_letter_code
_entity_poly.pdbx_strand_id
1 'polypeptide(L)'
;LRAAWQGAQQQMGAAPALKKAAPVAPADPQMGICEKTGLEAGGTSKGGALNAAQVAHLGEGTFKDGLHKPKWDSEGLHKPHTIGGKTYETGFHYLLEAHELGGKNADGGYGGPLCPDPYSKEISDLCTVLLSEAQQDKTLCYNNFTDPCPQLTQRQVEL
;
A
#
# COMPACT_ATOMS: atom_id res chain seq x y z
N LEU A 1 4.40 -26.28 1.95
CA LEU A 1 3.04 -25.86 1.52
C LEU A 1 1.94 -26.90 1.76
N ARG A 2 1.84 -28.00 1.00
CA ARG A 2 0.71 -28.96 1.13
C ARG A 2 0.62 -29.63 2.51
N ALA A 3 1.76 -29.99 3.10
CA ALA A 3 1.81 -30.64 4.42
C ALA A 3 1.51 -29.67 5.59
N ALA A 4 2.02 -28.43 5.53
CA ALA A 4 1.73 -27.40 6.54
C ALA A 4 0.26 -26.96 6.50
N TRP A 5 -0.32 -26.83 5.29
CA TRP A 5 -1.74 -26.55 5.08
C TRP A 5 -2.65 -27.69 5.61
N GLN A 6 -2.26 -28.96 5.38
CA GLN A 6 -2.98 -30.12 5.90
C GLN A 6 -2.91 -30.21 7.43
N GLY A 7 -1.77 -29.85 8.04
CA GLY A 7 -1.62 -29.78 9.49
C GLY A 7 -2.52 -28.72 10.12
N ALA A 8 -2.61 -27.53 9.51
CA ALA A 8 -3.50 -26.46 9.96
C ALA A 8 -4.99 -26.84 9.85
N GLN A 9 -5.39 -27.55 8.79
CA GLN A 9 -6.76 -28.05 8.64
C GLN A 9 -7.14 -29.11 9.69
N GLN A 10 -6.19 -29.88 10.22
CA GLN A 10 -6.47 -30.89 11.25
C GLN A 10 -6.60 -30.29 12.66
N GLN A 11 -5.98 -29.13 12.93
CA GLN A 11 -6.11 -28.43 14.21
C GLN A 11 -7.36 -27.53 14.26
N MET A 12 -7.82 -27.01 13.13
CA MET A 12 -9.07 -26.25 13.04
C MET A 12 -10.24 -27.23 12.80
N GLY A 13 -10.92 -27.65 13.86
CA GLY A 13 -12.18 -28.40 13.74
C GLY A 13 -13.18 -27.72 12.79
N ALA A 14 -14.21 -28.46 12.37
CA ALA A 14 -15.16 -28.07 11.31
C ALA A 14 -15.56 -26.58 11.37
N ALA A 15 -15.33 -25.87 10.25
CA ALA A 15 -15.62 -24.45 10.12
C ALA A 15 -17.11 -24.18 10.44
N PRO A 16 -17.42 -23.18 11.28
CA PRO A 16 -18.81 -22.77 11.47
C PRO A 16 -19.39 -22.29 10.14
N ALA A 17 -20.66 -22.61 9.90
CA ALA A 17 -21.36 -22.23 8.68
C ALA A 17 -21.24 -20.71 8.44
N LEU A 18 -20.76 -20.34 7.26
CA LEU A 18 -20.66 -18.95 6.82
C LEU A 18 -22.06 -18.32 6.88
N LYS A 19 -22.27 -17.42 7.84
CA LYS A 19 -23.47 -16.57 7.84
C LYS A 19 -23.44 -15.73 6.57
N LYS A 20 -24.53 -15.80 5.81
CA LYS A 20 -24.75 -15.03 4.58
C LYS A 20 -24.45 -13.55 4.89
N ALA A 21 -23.49 -12.97 4.17
CA ALA A 21 -23.14 -11.57 4.32
C ALA A 21 -24.40 -10.70 4.14
N ALA A 22 -24.57 -9.73 5.02
CA ALA A 22 -25.62 -8.73 4.88
C ALA A 22 -25.44 -8.01 3.52
N PRO A 23 -26.54 -7.62 2.84
CA PRO A 23 -26.43 -6.87 1.59
C PRO A 23 -25.66 -5.58 1.86
N VAL A 24 -24.69 -5.30 1.00
CA VAL A 24 -23.94 -4.04 0.98
C VAL A 24 -24.95 -2.90 0.81
N ALA A 25 -24.93 -1.94 1.73
CA ALA A 25 -25.76 -0.74 1.65
C ALA A 25 -25.50 0.00 0.31
N PRO A 26 -26.49 0.75 -0.23
CA PRO A 26 -26.33 1.39 -1.52
C PRO A 26 -25.17 2.40 -1.46
N ALA A 27 -24.29 2.32 -2.45
CA ALA A 27 -23.23 3.29 -2.66
C ALA A 27 -23.85 4.63 -3.02
N ASP A 28 -23.42 5.71 -2.36
CA ASP A 28 -23.19 6.99 -3.04
C ASP A 28 -22.30 7.92 -2.21
N PRO A 29 -20.98 7.86 -2.43
CA PRO A 29 -20.12 9.02 -2.40
C PRO A 29 -19.54 9.20 -3.81
N GLN A 30 -20.17 10.06 -4.62
CA GLN A 30 -19.71 10.55 -5.93
C GLN A 30 -18.68 9.63 -6.62
N MET A 31 -19.13 8.54 -7.25
CA MET A 31 -18.25 7.70 -8.06
C MET A 31 -17.64 8.54 -9.19
N GLY A 32 -16.32 8.53 -9.31
CA GLY A 32 -15.62 9.25 -10.37
C GLY A 32 -14.28 9.81 -9.91
N ILE A 33 -13.70 10.67 -10.74
CA ILE A 33 -12.39 11.27 -10.52
C ILE A 33 -12.58 12.74 -10.13
N CYS A 34 -11.90 13.18 -9.07
CA CYS A 34 -11.85 14.57 -8.66
C CYS A 34 -11.07 15.37 -9.72
N GLU A 35 -11.73 16.34 -10.37
CA GLU A 35 -11.10 17.15 -11.43
C GLU A 35 -9.86 17.92 -10.96
N LYS A 36 -9.79 18.29 -9.67
CA LYS A 36 -8.66 19.07 -9.13
C LYS A 36 -7.39 18.25 -8.96
N THR A 37 -7.52 17.05 -8.40
CA THR A 37 -6.38 16.21 -8.02
C THR A 37 -6.16 15.04 -8.98
N GLY A 38 -7.17 14.66 -9.76
CA GLY A 38 -7.23 13.43 -10.55
C GLY A 38 -7.29 12.15 -9.71
N LEU A 39 -7.63 12.27 -8.42
CA LEU A 39 -7.80 11.15 -7.48
C LEU A 39 -9.27 10.72 -7.39
N GLU A 40 -9.58 9.69 -6.61
CA GLU A 40 -10.97 9.28 -6.36
C GLU A 40 -11.81 10.46 -5.82
N ALA A 41 -12.99 10.67 -6.38
CA ALA A 41 -13.91 11.74 -6.00
C ALA A 41 -14.66 11.41 -4.71
N GLY A 42 -14.93 10.14 -4.46
CA GLY A 42 -15.51 9.64 -3.21
C GLY A 42 -14.45 9.45 -2.12
N GLY A 43 -14.90 9.38 -0.87
CA GLY A 43 -14.07 8.98 0.27
C GLY A 43 -14.10 9.95 1.44
N THR A 44 -13.31 9.63 2.47
CA THR A 44 -13.13 10.47 3.66
C THR A 44 -11.66 10.71 3.92
N SER A 45 -11.36 11.70 4.77
CA SER A 45 -9.99 11.92 5.26
C SER A 45 -9.48 10.80 6.17
N LYS A 46 -10.34 9.89 6.63
CA LYS A 46 -9.95 8.78 7.52
C LYS A 46 -9.39 7.58 6.76
N GLY A 47 -9.86 7.33 5.54
CA GLY A 47 -9.45 6.14 4.78
C GLY A 47 -10.27 5.93 3.52
N GLY A 48 -10.24 4.69 3.02
CA GLY A 48 -10.61 4.34 1.66
C GLY A 48 -9.47 4.62 0.67
N ALA A 49 -9.78 4.43 -0.62
CA ALA A 49 -8.88 4.75 -1.71
C ALA A 49 -8.42 6.22 -1.64
N LEU A 50 -7.23 6.49 -2.19
CA LEU A 50 -6.62 7.81 -2.18
C LEU A 50 -7.54 8.83 -2.86
N ASN A 51 -7.91 9.88 -2.12
CA ASN A 51 -8.91 10.85 -2.52
C ASN A 51 -8.50 12.29 -2.14
N ALA A 52 -9.23 13.27 -2.67
CA ALA A 52 -8.92 14.69 -2.46
C ALA A 52 -8.94 15.11 -0.97
N ALA A 53 -9.78 14.49 -0.14
CA ALA A 53 -9.87 14.83 1.28
C ALA A 53 -8.64 14.38 2.08
N GLN A 54 -8.01 13.27 1.69
CA GLN A 54 -6.80 12.75 2.34
C GLN A 54 -5.55 13.61 2.05
N VAL A 55 -5.54 14.35 0.95
CA VAL A 55 -4.35 15.12 0.49
C VAL A 55 -4.53 16.63 0.59
N ALA A 56 -5.69 17.12 1.06
CA ALA A 56 -6.03 18.53 1.05
C ALA A 56 -5.02 19.42 1.81
N HIS A 57 -4.41 18.89 2.88
CA HIS A 57 -3.42 19.61 3.69
C HIS A 57 -2.04 19.70 3.04
N LEU A 58 -1.79 18.96 1.96
CA LEU A 58 -0.50 18.96 1.26
C LEU A 58 -0.38 20.10 0.22
N GLY A 59 -1.40 20.95 0.13
CA GLY A 59 -1.41 22.11 -0.76
C GLY A 59 -1.79 21.77 -2.21
N GLU A 60 -2.27 22.80 -2.91
CA GLU A 60 -2.67 22.67 -4.32
C GLU A 60 -1.47 22.34 -5.21
N GLY A 61 -1.64 21.40 -6.15
CA GLY A 61 -0.62 21.02 -7.11
C GLY A 61 0.34 19.92 -6.64
N THR A 62 0.34 19.54 -5.36
CA THR A 62 1.09 18.38 -4.86
C THR A 62 0.56 17.08 -5.48
N PHE A 63 -0.76 16.98 -5.57
CA PHE A 63 -1.48 15.96 -6.32
C PHE A 63 -2.26 16.66 -7.44
N LYS A 64 -2.01 16.24 -8.68
CA LYS A 64 -2.70 16.77 -9.86
C LYS A 64 -2.70 15.72 -10.97
N ASP A 65 -3.81 15.60 -11.70
CA ASP A 65 -3.97 14.65 -12.81
C ASP A 65 -3.68 13.19 -12.38
N GLY A 66 -3.94 12.85 -11.11
CA GLY A 66 -3.69 11.54 -10.51
C GLY A 66 -2.22 11.29 -10.14
N LEU A 67 -1.36 12.29 -10.28
CA LEU A 67 0.08 12.17 -10.07
C LEU A 67 0.52 12.87 -8.78
N HIS A 68 1.46 12.24 -8.08
CA HIS A 68 2.17 12.81 -6.94
C HIS A 68 3.55 13.29 -7.39
N LYS A 69 3.79 14.61 -7.36
CA LYS A 69 5.04 15.22 -7.88
C LYS A 69 5.62 16.24 -6.90
N PRO A 70 6.08 15.80 -5.71
CA PRO A 70 6.72 16.69 -4.76
C PRO A 70 8.04 17.24 -5.32
N LYS A 71 8.36 18.50 -4.96
CA LYS A 71 9.63 19.14 -5.32
C LYS A 71 10.60 19.01 -4.17
N TRP A 72 11.68 18.28 -4.40
CA TRP A 72 12.72 18.05 -3.40
C TRP A 72 13.80 19.13 -3.45
N ASP A 73 14.52 19.25 -2.35
CA ASP A 73 15.76 20.01 -2.33
C ASP A 73 16.77 19.41 -3.32
N SER A 74 17.59 20.26 -3.95
CA SER A 74 18.60 19.84 -4.93
C SER A 74 19.69 18.95 -4.33
N GLU A 75 19.97 19.07 -3.03
CA GLU A 75 20.90 18.17 -2.32
C GLU A 75 20.24 16.83 -1.96
N GLY A 76 18.90 16.76 -1.99
CA GLY A 76 18.14 15.53 -1.87
C GLY A 76 17.29 15.41 -0.61
N LEU A 77 16.75 14.20 -0.38
CA LEU A 77 15.72 13.92 0.63
C LEU A 77 16.16 14.12 2.09
N HIS A 78 17.46 14.24 2.36
CA HIS A 78 17.98 14.45 3.70
C HIS A 78 17.82 15.90 4.19
N LYS A 79 17.46 16.83 3.30
CA LYS A 79 17.18 18.24 3.65
C LYS A 79 15.74 18.44 4.09
N PRO A 80 15.46 19.51 4.87
CA PRO A 80 14.10 19.92 5.21
C PRO A 80 13.23 20.07 3.97
N HIS A 81 11.95 19.70 4.10
CA HIS A 81 11.00 19.75 3.00
C HIS A 81 9.75 20.52 3.42
N THR A 82 9.35 21.54 2.66
CA THR A 82 8.14 22.34 2.95
C THR A 82 7.08 22.09 1.90
N ILE A 83 5.89 21.70 2.33
CA ILE A 83 4.74 21.42 1.45
C ILE A 83 3.44 21.69 2.21
N GLY A 84 2.43 22.25 1.53
CA GLY A 84 1.14 22.57 2.16
C GLY A 84 1.21 23.53 3.37
N GLY A 85 2.27 24.34 3.47
CA GLY A 85 2.52 25.20 4.63
C GLY A 85 3.13 24.50 5.86
N LYS A 86 3.39 23.19 5.79
CA LYS A 86 4.11 22.41 6.80
C LYS A 86 5.56 22.20 6.38
N THR A 87 6.50 22.38 7.31
CA THR A 87 7.91 22.03 7.14
C THR A 87 8.20 20.73 7.88
N TYR A 88 8.73 19.75 7.15
CA TYR A 88 9.21 18.47 7.63
C TYR A 88 10.72 18.55 7.88
N GLU A 89 11.20 17.84 8.88
CA GLU A 89 12.64 17.80 9.22
C GLU A 89 13.49 17.34 8.05
N THR A 90 13.01 16.33 7.31
CA THR A 90 13.62 15.88 6.06
C THR A 90 12.54 15.50 5.04
N GLY A 91 12.91 15.37 3.76
CA GLY A 91 12.05 14.77 2.74
C GLY A 91 11.57 13.36 3.09
N PHE A 92 12.36 12.56 3.83
CA PHE A 92 11.92 11.25 4.32
C PHE A 92 10.74 11.34 5.29
N HIS A 93 10.69 12.35 6.16
CA HIS A 93 9.56 12.55 7.07
C HIS A 93 8.27 12.86 6.32
N TYR A 94 8.36 13.56 5.20
CA TYR A 94 7.22 13.74 4.31
C TYR A 94 6.82 12.42 3.62
N LEU A 95 7.78 11.63 3.14
CA LEU A 95 7.49 10.31 2.56
C LEU A 95 6.84 9.35 3.55
N LEU A 96 7.22 9.39 4.84
CA LEU A 96 6.55 8.62 5.89
C LEU A 96 5.09 9.01 6.05
N GLU A 97 4.77 10.31 6.01
CA GLU A 97 3.37 10.75 6.04
C GLU A 97 2.62 10.34 4.76
N ALA A 98 3.25 10.48 3.59
CA ALA A 98 2.65 10.06 2.32
C ALA A 98 2.38 8.54 2.28
N HIS A 99 3.19 7.73 2.96
CA HIS A 99 3.01 6.29 3.06
C HIS A 99 1.72 5.88 3.81
N GLU A 100 1.17 6.76 4.65
CA GLU A 100 -0.07 6.48 5.39
C GLU A 100 -1.35 6.73 4.55
N LEU A 101 -1.21 7.23 3.32
CA LEU A 101 -2.34 7.64 2.48
C LEU A 101 -2.88 6.47 1.62
N GLY A 102 -4.20 6.42 1.41
CA GLY A 102 -4.87 5.55 0.44
C GLY A 102 -4.99 4.05 0.76
N GLY A 103 -4.33 3.56 1.81
CA GLY A 103 -4.31 2.12 2.16
C GLY A 103 -5.28 1.68 3.27
N LYS A 104 -5.99 2.62 3.89
CA LYS A 104 -6.85 2.35 5.07
C LYS A 104 -8.26 1.96 4.66
N ASN A 105 -8.95 1.19 5.49
CA ASN A 105 -10.39 0.94 5.38
C ASN A 105 -11.21 2.22 5.68
N ALA A 106 -12.54 2.16 5.53
CA ALA A 106 -13.41 3.32 5.69
C ALA A 106 -13.35 3.97 7.10
N ASP A 107 -12.97 3.21 8.12
CA ASP A 107 -12.90 3.66 9.51
C ASP A 107 -11.49 4.15 9.90
N GLY A 108 -10.51 4.05 9.00
CA GLY A 108 -9.12 4.45 9.21
C GLY A 108 -8.21 3.38 9.81
N GLY A 109 -8.69 2.14 9.97
CA GLY A 109 -7.87 0.97 10.27
C GLY A 109 -7.28 0.34 9.00
N TYR A 110 -6.33 -0.58 9.14
CA TYR A 110 -5.81 -1.37 8.01
C TYR A 110 -6.49 -2.75 7.87
N GLY A 111 -7.26 -3.16 8.86
CA GLY A 111 -7.97 -4.44 8.85
C GLY A 111 -9.11 -4.50 7.85
N GLY A 112 -9.46 -5.72 7.44
CA GLY A 112 -10.58 -6.00 6.56
C GLY A 112 -11.37 -7.23 7.00
N PRO A 113 -12.44 -7.60 6.28
CA PRO A 113 -13.30 -8.73 6.65
C PRO A 113 -12.59 -10.09 6.66
N LEU A 114 -11.47 -10.22 5.96
CA LEU A 114 -10.67 -11.45 5.90
C LEU A 114 -9.51 -11.49 6.90
N CYS A 115 -9.06 -10.31 7.35
CA CYS A 115 -7.98 -10.18 8.33
C CYS A 115 -8.21 -8.86 9.10
N PRO A 116 -8.93 -8.90 10.23
CA PRO A 116 -9.24 -7.70 10.99
C PRO A 116 -8.02 -7.07 11.67
N ASP A 117 -7.00 -7.87 12.02
CA ASP A 117 -5.78 -7.42 12.68
C ASP A 117 -4.51 -7.85 11.91
N PRO A 118 -4.18 -7.15 10.79
CA PRO A 118 -3.08 -7.53 9.91
C PRO A 118 -1.69 -7.27 10.50
N TYR A 119 -1.59 -6.56 11.64
CA TYR A 119 -0.33 -6.28 12.33
C TYR A 119 -0.21 -7.00 13.67
N SER A 120 -1.09 -7.99 13.90
CA SER A 120 -1.00 -8.86 15.06
C SER A 120 0.31 -9.66 15.09
N LYS A 121 0.67 -10.12 16.29
CA LYS A 121 1.83 -11.01 16.48
C LYS A 121 1.71 -12.29 15.65
N GLU A 122 0.51 -12.84 15.53
CA GLU A 122 0.25 -14.05 14.74
C GLU A 122 0.65 -13.86 13.27
N ILE A 123 0.22 -12.75 12.65
CA ILE A 123 0.58 -12.44 11.26
C ILE A 123 2.08 -12.15 11.14
N SER A 124 2.67 -11.42 12.09
CA SER A 124 4.11 -11.15 12.10
C SER A 124 4.96 -12.43 12.22
N ASP A 125 4.54 -13.38 13.06
CA ASP A 125 5.22 -14.67 13.23
C ASP A 125 5.13 -15.50 11.94
N LEU A 126 3.96 -15.51 11.29
CA LEU A 126 3.76 -16.18 10.00
C LEU A 126 4.62 -15.57 8.89
N CYS A 127 4.68 -14.24 8.80
CA CYS A 127 5.57 -13.53 7.88
C CYS A 127 7.05 -13.88 8.12
N THR A 128 7.47 -14.08 9.37
CA THR A 128 8.85 -14.47 9.71
C THR A 128 9.18 -15.87 9.17
N VAL A 129 8.25 -16.82 9.29
CA VAL A 129 8.40 -18.16 8.70
C VAL A 129 8.50 -18.07 7.18
N LEU A 130 7.58 -17.34 6.54
CA LEU A 130 7.58 -17.16 5.08
C LEU A 130 8.87 -16.52 4.57
N LEU A 131 9.40 -15.52 5.28
CA LEU A 131 10.66 -14.88 4.91
C LEU A 131 11.84 -15.87 4.97
N SER A 132 11.86 -16.76 5.97
CA SER A 132 12.88 -17.81 6.08
C SER A 132 12.76 -18.85 4.95
N GLU A 133 11.53 -19.29 4.63
CA GLU A 133 11.29 -20.23 3.53
C GLU A 133 11.66 -19.63 2.17
N ALA A 134 11.36 -18.34 1.95
CA ALA A 134 11.67 -17.64 0.71
C ALA A 134 13.18 -17.63 0.36
N GLN A 135 14.07 -17.64 1.37
CA GLN A 135 15.52 -17.73 1.14
C GLN A 135 15.97 -19.06 0.54
N GLN A 136 15.14 -20.11 0.64
CA GLN A 136 15.45 -21.46 0.16
C GLN A 136 14.58 -21.86 -1.03
N ASP A 137 13.70 -20.97 -1.49
CA ASP A 137 12.77 -21.27 -2.56
C ASP A 137 13.51 -21.49 -3.89
N LYS A 138 13.24 -22.63 -4.52
CA LYS A 138 13.80 -23.03 -5.82
C LYS A 138 12.76 -23.00 -6.94
N THR A 139 11.62 -22.36 -6.68
CA THR A 139 10.48 -22.24 -7.59
C THR A 139 10.25 -20.80 -8.05
N LEU A 140 11.23 -19.92 -7.85
CA LEU A 140 11.18 -18.53 -8.28
C LEU A 140 11.22 -18.44 -9.81
N CYS A 141 10.66 -17.36 -10.35
CA CYS A 141 10.63 -17.10 -11.78
C CYS A 141 12.06 -16.98 -12.39
N TYR A 142 12.13 -17.01 -13.72
CA TYR A 142 13.39 -16.91 -14.48
C TYR A 142 14.46 -17.92 -14.05
N ASN A 143 14.02 -19.18 -13.83
CA ASN A 143 14.84 -20.27 -13.31
C ASN A 143 15.59 -19.89 -12.02
N ASN A 144 14.88 -19.32 -11.04
CA ASN A 144 15.49 -18.75 -9.83
C ASN A 144 16.46 -17.61 -10.10
N PHE A 145 16.07 -16.69 -10.97
CA PHE A 145 16.88 -15.55 -11.41
C PHE A 145 18.26 -15.95 -11.98
N THR A 146 18.36 -17.16 -12.54
CA THR A 146 19.60 -17.64 -13.18
C THR A 146 19.60 -17.46 -14.70
N ASP A 147 18.45 -17.15 -15.29
CA ASP A 147 18.38 -16.78 -16.70
C ASP A 147 19.20 -15.52 -16.98
N PRO A 148 19.80 -15.37 -18.18
CA PRO A 148 20.54 -14.17 -18.56
C PRO A 148 19.68 -12.90 -18.47
N CYS A 149 20.09 -11.93 -17.66
CA CYS A 149 19.40 -10.65 -17.49
C CYS A 149 19.94 -9.58 -18.46
N PRO A 150 19.12 -9.00 -19.35
CA PRO A 150 19.57 -7.94 -20.25
C PRO A 150 19.87 -6.66 -19.47
N GLN A 151 20.87 -5.89 -19.93
CA GLN A 151 21.28 -4.62 -19.32
C GLN A 151 21.43 -3.55 -20.40
N LEU A 152 20.89 -2.36 -20.14
CA LEU A 152 21.10 -1.20 -21.00
C LEU A 152 22.57 -0.80 -20.99
N THR A 153 23.08 -0.45 -22.16
CA THR A 153 24.40 0.18 -22.30
C THR A 153 24.36 1.61 -21.78
N GLN A 154 25.51 2.15 -21.38
CA GLN A 154 25.63 3.56 -20.98
C GLN A 154 25.05 4.51 -22.03
N ARG A 155 25.35 4.26 -23.31
CA ARG A 155 24.82 5.06 -24.42
C ARG A 155 23.30 5.04 -24.50
N GLN A 156 22.65 3.92 -24.18
CA GLN A 156 21.19 3.83 -24.16
C GLN A 156 20.57 4.55 -22.96
N VAL A 157 21.30 4.68 -21.85
CA VAL A 157 20.84 5.42 -20.66
C VAL A 157 20.94 6.94 -20.87
N GLU A 158 21.89 7.40 -21.70
CA GLU A 158 22.10 8.82 -22.00
C GLU A 158 21.15 9.39 -23.07
N LEU A 159 20.41 8.54 -23.80
CA LEU A 159 19.41 8.93 -24.82
C LEU A 159 18.06 9.27 -24.18
#